data_AF-A0A966PYX8-F1
#
_entry.id   AF-A0A966PYX8-F1
#
_cell.length_a   1.000
_cell.length_b   1.000
_cell.length_c   1.000
_cell.angle_alpha   90.00
_cell.angle_beta   90.00
_cell.angle_gamma   90.00
#
_symmetry.space_group_name_H-M   'P 1'
#
loop_
_entity.id
_entity.type
_entity.pdbx_description
1 polymer ?
#
loop_
_entity_poly.entity_id
_entity_poly.type
_entity_poly.pdbx_seq_one_letter_code
_entity_poly.pdbx_strand_id
1 'polypeptide(L)'
;MSICNLSTQFKEVHNIGDDFLLNIIESNLKMFLDWSFLNVGAWFDVGMTDQTIFGGRTHAQLLPVYDPSYADGQVWQGIRKDWVWENGFEYNENSPIEINSVDINGTTVNKTGNFVINYPLGRIIFNTPKSLTSTIKANYSYRFVQVHRASDSPWFNIIQQSSYNTANQDIVRTEDGEWAIGSNHRIQLPAIVIESLPRSRSFPYEIGSNSLIIEQDIGFYILAENKNDRNKLLDILRLQQDHNILLFNTNTLAQNDKYPLDYNGDLKNSPLMYPDIVTQYTWRKCWIKNVNLFELDSPNPNLHQGMVRMTTEIISN
;
A
#
# COMPACT_ATOMS: atom_id res chain seq x y z
N MET A 1 46.12 2.75 -32.45
CA MET A 1 45.67 2.67 -31.05
C MET A 1 44.43 3.53 -30.94
N SER A 2 43.25 2.93 -30.74
CA SER A 2 42.05 3.73 -30.46
C SER A 2 42.24 4.40 -29.11
N ILE A 3 41.89 5.68 -29.04
CA ILE A 3 41.93 6.46 -27.79
C ILE A 3 40.89 5.83 -26.88
N CYS A 4 41.34 5.08 -25.87
CA CYS A 4 40.46 4.58 -24.82
C CYS A 4 40.08 5.79 -23.95
N ASN A 5 38.86 6.30 -24.16
CA ASN A 5 38.35 7.40 -23.34
C ASN A 5 38.24 6.91 -21.89
N LEU A 6 38.98 7.54 -20.99
CA LEU A 6 38.88 7.28 -19.56
C LEU A 6 37.48 7.70 -19.09
N SER A 7 36.73 6.77 -18.52
CA SER A 7 35.42 7.09 -17.90
C SER A 7 35.66 7.89 -16.63
N THR A 8 35.07 9.08 -16.55
CA THR A 8 35.09 9.95 -15.36
C THR A 8 33.74 10.02 -14.66
N GLN A 9 32.74 9.26 -15.16
CA GLN A 9 31.37 9.26 -14.68
C GLN A 9 30.96 7.84 -14.25
N PHE A 10 29.95 7.77 -13.37
CA PHE A 10 29.31 6.51 -13.02
C PHE A 10 28.65 5.89 -14.26
N LYS A 11 28.73 4.56 -14.37
CA LYS A 11 28.08 3.80 -15.45
C LYS A 11 26.58 3.74 -15.19
N GLU A 12 25.76 4.09 -16.19
CA GLU A 12 24.27 4.02 -16.16
C GLU A 12 23.62 4.77 -14.97
N VAL A 13 24.28 5.81 -14.44
CA VAL A 13 23.73 6.69 -13.40
C VAL A 13 23.70 8.11 -13.96
N HIS A 14 22.49 8.63 -14.18
CA HIS A 14 22.28 9.96 -14.76
C HIS A 14 21.95 11.00 -13.70
N ASN A 15 21.11 10.64 -12.72
CA ASN A 15 20.75 11.51 -11.60
C ASN A 15 20.69 10.71 -10.29
N ILE A 16 21.10 11.34 -9.18
CA ILE A 16 21.00 10.76 -7.84
C ILE A 16 19.55 10.63 -7.37
N GLY A 17 18.63 11.44 -7.92
CA GLY A 17 17.21 11.38 -7.61
C GLY A 17 16.44 10.29 -8.36
N ASP A 18 17.10 9.54 -9.25
CA ASP A 18 16.46 8.43 -9.96
C ASP A 18 16.32 7.22 -9.02
N ASP A 19 15.19 6.53 -9.11
CA ASP A 19 15.03 5.21 -8.53
C ASP A 19 15.92 4.21 -9.27
N PHE A 20 16.73 3.47 -8.52
CA PHE A 20 17.52 2.35 -9.02
C PHE A 20 16.83 1.02 -8.74
N LEU A 21 17.48 -0.08 -9.16
CA LEU A 21 16.92 -1.44 -9.14
C LEU A 21 16.16 -1.79 -7.86
N LEU A 22 16.72 -1.54 -6.67
CA LEU A 22 16.09 -1.88 -5.39
C LEU A 22 14.74 -1.18 -5.22
N ASN A 23 14.70 0.14 -5.37
CA ASN A 23 13.47 0.93 -5.23
C ASN A 23 12.45 0.59 -6.30
N ILE A 24 12.90 0.34 -7.55
CA ILE A 24 12.02 -0.04 -8.65
C ILE A 24 11.35 -1.38 -8.32
N ILE A 25 12.10 -2.39 -7.88
CA ILE A 25 11.52 -3.69 -7.55
C ILE A 25 10.57 -3.59 -6.35
N GLU A 26 10.96 -2.90 -5.29
CA GLU A 26 10.12 -2.70 -4.09
C GLU A 26 8.78 -2.03 -4.44
N SER A 27 8.80 -1.00 -5.28
CA SER A 27 7.60 -0.29 -5.75
C SER A 27 6.72 -1.14 -6.64
N ASN A 28 7.33 -1.90 -7.55
CA ASN A 28 6.61 -2.81 -8.43
C ASN A 28 5.94 -3.94 -7.66
N LEU A 29 6.65 -4.58 -6.72
CA LEU A 29 6.10 -5.65 -5.90
C LEU A 29 4.98 -5.16 -4.99
N LYS A 30 5.08 -3.93 -4.46
CA LYS A 30 4.00 -3.30 -3.72
C LYS A 30 2.73 -3.22 -4.57
N MET A 31 2.80 -2.57 -5.74
CA MET A 31 1.64 -2.40 -6.62
C MET A 31 1.12 -3.75 -7.16
N PHE A 32 2.01 -4.69 -7.45
CA PHE A 32 1.65 -6.05 -7.85
C PHE A 32 0.86 -6.76 -6.76
N LEU A 33 1.29 -6.70 -5.50
CA LEU A 33 0.59 -7.33 -4.39
C LEU A 33 -0.74 -6.62 -4.12
N ASP A 34 -0.77 -5.29 -4.09
CA ASP A 34 -2.00 -4.52 -3.91
C ASP A 34 -3.07 -4.90 -4.95
N TRP A 35 -2.68 -5.00 -6.22
CA TRP A 35 -3.57 -5.41 -7.29
C TRP A 35 -3.97 -6.88 -7.20
N SER A 36 -3.00 -7.78 -6.98
CA SER A 36 -3.24 -9.22 -6.89
C SER A 36 -4.15 -9.61 -5.74
N PHE A 37 -4.01 -8.96 -4.57
CA PHE A 37 -4.88 -9.18 -3.42
C PHE A 37 -6.33 -8.79 -3.70
N LEU A 38 -6.56 -7.72 -4.45
CA LEU A 38 -7.90 -7.35 -4.88
C LEU A 38 -8.51 -8.40 -5.81
N ASN A 39 -7.73 -8.95 -6.75
CA ASN A 39 -8.22 -9.97 -7.67
C ASN A 39 -8.60 -11.30 -6.99
N VAL A 40 -8.24 -11.50 -5.73
CA VAL A 40 -8.63 -12.68 -4.93
C VAL A 40 -9.65 -12.35 -3.82
N GLY A 41 -10.26 -11.16 -3.85
CA GLY A 41 -11.31 -10.81 -2.89
C GLY A 41 -10.81 -10.24 -1.56
N ALA A 42 -9.56 -9.79 -1.44
CA ALA A 42 -8.99 -9.34 -0.17
C ALA A 42 -9.33 -7.87 0.16
N TRP A 43 -10.62 -7.55 0.19
CA TRP A 43 -11.15 -6.26 0.64
C TRP A 43 -12.39 -6.44 1.53
N PHE A 44 -12.76 -5.38 2.24
CA PHE A 44 -13.98 -5.31 3.02
C PHE A 44 -14.80 -4.10 2.59
N ASP A 45 -16.06 -4.36 2.28
CA ASP A 45 -17.04 -3.32 1.98
C ASP A 45 -17.65 -2.79 3.27
N VAL A 46 -17.80 -1.47 3.33
CA VAL A 46 -18.40 -0.75 4.44
C VAL A 46 -19.61 0.00 3.92
N GLY A 47 -20.80 -0.53 4.21
CA GLY A 47 -22.08 0.11 3.94
C GLY A 47 -22.55 0.98 5.12
N MET A 48 -23.23 2.09 4.81
CA MET A 48 -23.80 3.01 5.81
C MET A 48 -24.83 2.36 6.74
N THR A 49 -25.49 1.30 6.28
CA THR A 49 -26.50 0.53 7.03
C THR A 49 -25.91 -0.60 7.86
N ASP A 50 -24.64 -0.95 7.61
CA ASP A 50 -24.01 -2.12 8.20
C ASP A 50 -23.87 -1.95 9.71
N GLN A 51 -24.30 -2.98 10.42
CA GLN A 51 -24.16 -3.04 11.86
C GLN A 51 -22.83 -3.69 12.23
N THR A 52 -22.26 -3.24 13.33
CA THR A 52 -21.06 -3.85 13.91
C THR A 52 -21.47 -4.87 14.98
N ILE A 53 -20.77 -6.00 15.04
CA ILE A 53 -20.95 -6.98 16.13
C ILE A 53 -20.45 -6.46 17.48
N PHE A 54 -19.68 -5.36 17.48
CA PHE A 54 -19.05 -4.81 18.67
C PHE A 54 -19.94 -3.83 19.46
N GLY A 55 -21.18 -3.56 19.00
CA GLY A 55 -22.15 -2.77 19.76
C GLY A 55 -21.81 -1.27 19.90
N GLY A 56 -20.94 -0.74 19.03
CA GLY A 56 -20.47 0.64 19.03
C GLY A 56 -20.76 1.39 17.73
N ARG A 57 -19.89 2.35 17.37
CA ARG A 57 -19.97 3.06 16.09
C ARG A 57 -19.86 2.08 14.92
N THR A 58 -20.55 2.34 13.83
CA THR A 58 -20.42 1.53 12.61
C THR A 58 -19.11 1.86 11.91
N HIS A 59 -18.56 0.92 11.14
CA HIS A 59 -17.36 1.18 10.33
C HIS A 59 -17.56 2.35 9.36
N ALA A 60 -18.79 2.60 8.91
CA ALA A 60 -19.13 3.70 8.02
C ALA A 60 -19.03 5.08 8.68
N GLN A 61 -19.10 5.18 10.02
CA GLN A 61 -19.04 6.45 10.72
C GLN A 61 -17.60 6.93 10.87
N LEU A 62 -17.31 8.10 10.28
CA LEU A 62 -15.99 8.71 10.33
C LEU A 62 -15.76 9.44 11.65
N LEU A 63 -14.49 9.57 12.01
CA LEU A 63 -14.02 10.18 13.25
C LEU A 63 -13.33 11.51 12.92
N PRO A 64 -13.64 12.60 13.63
CA PRO A 64 -12.90 13.84 13.45
C PRO A 64 -11.45 13.62 13.93
N VAL A 65 -10.49 14.17 13.18
CA VAL A 65 -9.07 14.08 13.49
C VAL A 65 -8.49 15.47 13.59
N TYR A 66 -7.67 15.69 14.61
CA TYR A 66 -6.83 16.86 14.68
C TYR A 66 -5.59 16.66 13.79
N ASP A 67 -5.41 17.54 12.80
CA ASP A 67 -4.22 17.59 11.95
C ASP A 67 -3.72 19.04 11.93
N PRO A 68 -2.49 19.34 12.37
CA PRO A 68 -1.98 20.72 12.44
C PRO A 68 -1.97 21.46 11.10
N SER A 69 -2.05 20.72 9.98
CA SER A 69 -2.07 21.29 8.63
C SER A 69 -3.45 21.82 8.22
N TYR A 70 -4.51 21.48 8.97
CA TYR A 70 -5.89 21.82 8.67
C TYR A 70 -6.60 22.43 9.89
N ALA A 71 -7.71 23.12 9.66
CA ALA A 71 -8.57 23.58 10.74
C ALA A 71 -9.40 22.43 11.33
N ASP A 72 -9.74 22.54 12.62
CA ASP A 72 -10.55 21.55 13.33
C ASP A 72 -11.87 21.28 12.61
N GLY A 73 -12.17 19.99 12.42
CA GLY A 73 -13.39 19.54 11.74
C GLY A 73 -13.30 19.52 10.20
N GLN A 74 -12.13 19.79 9.61
CA GLN A 74 -11.90 19.54 8.18
C GLN A 74 -11.56 18.09 7.88
N VAL A 75 -10.81 17.42 8.76
CA VAL A 75 -10.31 16.07 8.52
C VAL A 75 -11.13 15.04 9.28
N TRP A 76 -11.65 14.06 8.56
CA TRP A 76 -12.43 12.95 9.11
C TRP A 76 -11.84 11.64 8.60
N GLN A 77 -11.55 10.70 9.49
CA GLN A 77 -10.92 9.42 9.15
C GLN A 77 -11.86 8.24 9.38
N GLY A 78 -11.73 7.21 8.55
CA GLY A 78 -12.30 5.91 8.83
C GLY A 78 -11.57 5.20 9.95
N ILE A 79 -12.17 4.11 10.45
CA ILE A 79 -11.53 3.24 11.45
C ILE A 79 -10.28 2.57 10.87
N ARG A 80 -10.37 2.19 9.58
CA ARG A 80 -9.26 1.62 8.83
C ARG A 80 -8.83 2.52 7.68
N LYS A 81 -7.52 2.52 7.45
CA LYS A 81 -6.85 3.21 6.33
C LYS A 81 -6.73 2.29 5.13
N ASP A 82 -6.10 2.79 4.07
CA ASP A 82 -5.87 2.05 2.82
C ASP A 82 -7.18 1.67 2.12
N TRP A 83 -7.95 2.72 1.80
CA TRP A 83 -9.19 2.59 1.04
C TRP A 83 -8.89 2.23 -0.41
N VAL A 84 -9.71 1.36 -0.97
CA VAL A 84 -9.56 0.90 -2.35
C VAL A 84 -9.99 2.01 -3.29
N TRP A 85 -9.13 2.35 -4.24
CA TRP A 85 -9.38 3.35 -5.28
C TRP A 85 -9.35 2.73 -6.68
N GLU A 86 -8.79 1.53 -6.79
CA GLU A 86 -8.66 0.77 -8.02
C GLU A 86 -10.02 0.27 -8.52
N ASN A 87 -10.18 0.21 -9.84
CA ASN A 87 -11.36 -0.33 -10.49
C ASN A 87 -10.99 -1.21 -11.70
N GLY A 88 -11.99 -1.75 -12.40
CA GLY A 88 -11.78 -2.56 -13.60
C GLY A 88 -11.41 -4.03 -13.33
N PHE A 89 -11.69 -4.52 -12.13
CA PHE A 89 -11.60 -5.94 -11.77
C PHE A 89 -12.85 -6.34 -11.00
N GLU A 90 -13.18 -7.63 -11.05
CA GLU A 90 -14.32 -8.22 -10.34
C GLU A 90 -13.87 -9.54 -9.69
N TYR A 91 -14.31 -9.81 -8.47
CA TYR A 91 -14.15 -11.10 -7.81
C TYR A 91 -15.52 -11.62 -7.38
N ASN A 92 -15.90 -12.79 -7.89
CA ASN A 92 -17.22 -13.40 -7.66
C ASN A 92 -18.38 -12.40 -7.90
N GLU A 93 -18.37 -11.71 -9.05
CA GLU A 93 -19.39 -10.72 -9.45
C GLU A 93 -19.50 -9.47 -8.56
N ASN A 94 -18.55 -9.28 -7.62
CA ASN A 94 -18.48 -8.10 -6.76
C ASN A 94 -17.25 -7.25 -7.08
N SER A 95 -17.40 -5.94 -6.89
CA SER A 95 -16.35 -4.94 -6.98
C SER A 95 -16.34 -4.06 -5.72
N PRO A 96 -15.19 -3.48 -5.35
CA PRO A 96 -15.14 -2.49 -4.28
C PRO A 96 -16.08 -1.30 -4.52
N ILE A 97 -16.53 -0.70 -3.43
CA ILE A 97 -17.42 0.46 -3.43
C ILE A 97 -16.62 1.73 -3.81
N GLU A 98 -17.04 2.36 -4.90
CA GLU A 98 -16.54 3.68 -5.29
C GLU A 98 -17.12 4.79 -4.39
N ILE A 99 -16.22 5.63 -3.86
CA ILE A 99 -16.59 6.71 -2.93
C ILE A 99 -16.95 7.98 -3.73
N ASN A 100 -18.25 8.18 -3.95
CA ASN A 100 -18.75 9.34 -4.70
C ASN A 100 -19.45 10.39 -3.83
N SER A 101 -19.86 10.01 -2.62
CA SER A 101 -20.59 10.88 -1.70
C SER A 101 -20.37 10.48 -0.24
N VAL A 102 -20.66 11.43 0.65
CA VAL A 102 -20.67 11.23 2.10
C VAL A 102 -22.00 11.70 2.66
N ASP A 103 -22.47 11.07 3.72
CA ASP A 103 -23.64 11.51 4.46
C ASP A 103 -23.19 12.38 5.64
N ILE A 104 -23.71 13.60 5.73
CA ILE A 104 -23.50 14.51 6.85
C ILE A 104 -24.85 14.75 7.53
N ASN A 105 -25.02 14.19 8.73
CA ASN A 105 -26.26 14.31 9.53
C ASN A 105 -27.54 13.90 8.76
N GLY A 106 -27.49 12.89 7.89
CA GLY A 106 -28.62 12.41 7.09
C GLY A 106 -28.78 13.13 5.74
N THR A 107 -27.86 14.03 5.37
CA THR A 107 -27.83 14.69 4.06
C THR A 107 -26.65 14.22 3.24
N THR A 108 -26.92 13.62 2.08
CA THR A 108 -25.89 13.21 1.12
C THR A 108 -25.23 14.41 0.46
N VAL A 109 -23.91 14.51 0.60
CA VAL A 109 -23.04 15.50 -0.04
C VAL A 109 -22.13 14.78 -1.04
N ASN A 110 -22.23 15.16 -2.31
CA ASN A 110 -21.38 14.59 -3.36
C ASN A 110 -19.96 15.15 -3.30
N LYS A 111 -18.99 14.37 -3.78
CA LYS A 111 -17.57 14.76 -3.83
C LYS A 111 -17.32 16.09 -4.55
N THR A 112 -18.03 16.34 -5.65
CA THR A 112 -17.82 17.44 -6.61
C THR A 112 -17.51 18.79 -5.95
N GLY A 113 -16.22 19.09 -5.76
CA GLY A 113 -15.73 20.34 -5.17
C GLY A 113 -16.05 20.58 -3.69
N ASN A 114 -16.54 19.58 -2.96
CA ASN A 114 -16.89 19.71 -1.54
C ASN A 114 -15.82 19.16 -0.60
N PHE A 115 -15.15 18.09 -1.01
CA PHE A 115 -14.13 17.42 -0.22
C PHE A 115 -13.18 16.62 -1.12
N VAL A 116 -12.01 16.34 -0.57
CA VAL A 116 -10.95 15.51 -1.15
C VAL A 116 -10.91 14.19 -0.38
N ILE A 117 -10.64 13.09 -1.07
CA ILE A 117 -10.53 11.76 -0.46
C ILE A 117 -9.06 11.36 -0.47
N ASN A 118 -8.48 11.14 0.70
CA ASN A 118 -7.16 10.56 0.82
C ASN A 118 -7.30 9.05 1.02
N TYR A 119 -7.17 8.29 -0.07
CA TYR A 119 -7.35 6.83 -0.06
C TYR A 119 -6.30 6.10 0.80
N PRO A 120 -4.98 6.38 0.67
CA PRO A 120 -3.97 5.68 1.47
C PRO A 120 -4.16 5.86 2.99
N LEU A 121 -4.55 7.05 3.43
CA LEU A 121 -4.76 7.34 4.86
C LEU A 121 -6.18 7.04 5.35
N GLY A 122 -7.11 6.73 4.45
CA GLY A 122 -8.53 6.50 4.74
C GLY A 122 -9.21 7.73 5.34
N ARG A 123 -9.01 8.91 4.73
CA ARG A 123 -9.52 10.19 5.24
C ARG A 123 -10.32 10.95 4.19
N ILE A 124 -11.22 11.79 4.68
CA ILE A 124 -11.96 12.78 3.91
C ILE A 124 -11.60 14.15 4.46
N ILE A 125 -11.21 15.04 3.55
CA ILE A 125 -10.76 16.40 3.87
C ILE A 125 -11.77 17.36 3.25
N PHE A 126 -12.56 18.02 4.10
CA PHE A 126 -13.56 18.98 3.64
C PHE A 126 -12.92 20.34 3.34
N ASN A 127 -13.36 20.94 2.23
CA ASN A 127 -12.96 22.30 1.86
C ASN A 127 -13.40 23.35 2.89
N THR A 128 -14.50 23.07 3.59
CA THR A 128 -15.02 23.89 4.70
C THR A 128 -15.15 23.04 5.97
N PRO A 129 -14.65 23.51 7.12
CA PRO A 129 -14.76 22.79 8.39
C PRO A 129 -16.21 22.41 8.72
N LYS A 130 -16.40 21.21 9.25
CA LYS A 130 -17.69 20.73 9.78
C LYS A 130 -17.66 20.71 11.30
N SER A 131 -18.83 20.80 11.93
CA SER A 131 -18.94 20.71 13.39
C SER A 131 -18.40 19.36 13.87
N LEU A 132 -17.59 19.35 14.92
CA LEU A 132 -17.05 18.12 15.54
C LEU A 132 -18.14 17.20 16.09
N THR A 133 -19.34 17.75 16.35
CA THR A 133 -20.52 16.99 16.78
C THR A 133 -21.31 16.37 15.62
N SER A 134 -20.94 16.65 14.37
CA SER A 134 -21.63 16.09 13.21
C SER A 134 -21.37 14.59 13.06
N THR A 135 -22.38 13.86 12.63
CA THR A 135 -22.26 12.45 12.26
C THR A 135 -21.98 12.39 10.77
N ILE A 136 -20.74 12.07 10.42
CA ILE A 136 -20.32 11.89 9.04
C ILE A 136 -20.20 10.40 8.76
N LYS A 137 -20.81 9.94 7.67
CA LYS A 137 -20.72 8.55 7.21
C LYS A 137 -20.30 8.48 5.75
N ALA A 138 -19.59 7.43 5.37
CA ALA A 138 -19.22 7.16 3.99
C ALA A 138 -19.43 5.68 3.66
N ASN A 139 -19.82 5.39 2.41
CA ASN A 139 -19.68 4.05 1.87
C ASN A 139 -18.31 3.95 1.22
N TYR A 140 -17.53 2.94 1.58
CA TYR A 140 -16.19 2.75 1.06
C TYR A 140 -15.76 1.29 1.21
N SER A 141 -14.68 0.93 0.53
CA SER A 141 -14.01 -0.35 0.74
C SER A 141 -12.58 -0.13 1.19
N TYR A 142 -12.07 -0.99 2.06
CA TYR A 142 -10.68 -0.95 2.50
C TYR A 142 -10.01 -2.30 2.30
N ARG A 143 -8.69 -2.28 2.13
CA ARG A 143 -7.89 -3.49 1.89
C ARG A 143 -7.83 -4.36 3.13
N PHE A 144 -7.99 -5.67 2.96
CA PHE A 144 -7.83 -6.61 4.06
C PHE A 144 -6.38 -6.68 4.54
N VAL A 145 -5.44 -6.69 3.60
CA VAL A 145 -4.00 -6.76 3.84
C VAL A 145 -3.37 -5.43 3.45
N GLN A 146 -2.63 -4.81 4.37
CA GLN A 146 -1.90 -3.58 4.08
C GLN A 146 -0.49 -3.89 3.60
N VAL A 147 -0.15 -3.47 2.38
CA VAL A 147 1.19 -3.66 1.83
C VAL A 147 1.97 -2.36 1.90
N HIS A 148 3.12 -2.41 2.57
CA HIS A 148 4.00 -1.28 2.78
C HIS A 148 5.38 -1.55 2.21
N ARG A 149 6.00 -0.49 1.69
CA ARG A 149 7.44 -0.47 1.41
C ARG A 149 8.18 -0.19 2.72
N ALA A 150 9.32 -0.80 2.96
CA ALA A 150 10.12 -0.54 4.15
C ALA A 150 10.63 0.91 4.17
N SER A 151 10.83 1.50 3.00
CA SER A 151 11.14 2.93 2.83
C SER A 151 9.99 3.86 3.26
N ASP A 152 8.73 3.45 3.06
CA ASP A 152 7.53 4.21 3.46
C ASP A 152 7.00 3.83 4.85
N SER A 153 7.52 2.74 5.41
CA SER A 153 7.11 2.19 6.71
C SER A 153 8.22 2.47 7.70
N PRO A 154 8.12 3.55 8.50
CA PRO A 154 9.00 3.70 9.64
C PRO A 154 8.83 2.46 10.51
N TRP A 155 9.89 1.68 10.67
CA TRP A 155 9.99 0.53 11.57
C TRP A 155 9.65 0.84 13.05
N PHE A 156 9.30 2.10 13.34
CA PHE A 156 8.94 2.64 14.66
C PHE A 156 7.50 3.18 14.73
N ASN A 157 6.67 2.96 13.69
CA ASN A 157 5.25 3.26 13.77
C ASN A 157 4.54 2.28 14.71
N ILE A 158 3.55 2.78 15.45
CA ILE A 158 2.83 1.95 16.41
C ILE A 158 2.00 0.92 15.63
N ILE A 159 2.23 -0.37 15.95
CA ILE A 159 1.42 -1.47 15.45
C ILE A 159 0.06 -1.37 16.13
N GLN A 160 -1.00 -1.25 15.34
CA GLN A 160 -2.35 -1.17 15.87
C GLN A 160 -2.97 -2.56 15.97
N GLN A 161 -3.33 -2.95 17.19
CA GLN A 161 -4.06 -4.17 17.47
C GLN A 161 -5.57 -3.91 17.48
N SER A 162 -6.36 -4.96 17.27
CA SER A 162 -7.82 -4.98 17.29
C SER A 162 -8.46 -3.90 16.42
N SER A 163 -7.87 -3.63 15.25
CA SER A 163 -8.34 -2.58 14.33
C SER A 163 -9.73 -2.84 13.73
N TYR A 164 -10.30 -4.02 13.94
CA TYR A 164 -11.70 -4.35 13.61
C TYR A 164 -12.70 -4.01 14.73
N ASN A 165 -12.24 -3.79 15.97
CA ASN A 165 -13.12 -3.56 17.11
C ASN A 165 -13.55 -2.10 17.16
N THR A 166 -14.76 -1.80 16.67
CA THR A 166 -15.30 -0.44 16.59
C THR A 166 -15.85 0.10 17.91
N ALA A 167 -15.83 -0.69 18.99
CA ALA A 167 -16.30 -0.30 20.32
C ALA A 167 -15.16 0.03 21.30
N ASN A 168 -13.90 -0.02 20.84
CA ASN A 168 -12.78 0.40 21.65
C ASN A 168 -12.92 1.89 22.02
N GLN A 169 -12.86 2.21 23.32
CA GLN A 169 -13.00 3.58 23.81
C GLN A 169 -11.83 4.48 23.37
N ASP A 170 -10.67 3.91 23.08
CA ASP A 170 -9.51 4.66 22.58
C ASP A 170 -9.76 5.27 21.20
N ILE A 171 -10.74 4.78 20.43
CA ILE A 171 -11.13 5.32 19.11
C ILE A 171 -11.60 6.79 19.22
N VAL A 172 -12.21 7.16 20.35
CA VAL A 172 -12.77 8.50 20.57
C VAL A 172 -11.76 9.42 21.24
N ARG A 173 -10.72 8.85 21.85
CA ARG A 173 -9.69 9.61 22.55
C ARG A 173 -8.76 10.23 21.51
N THR A 174 -8.83 11.55 21.40
CA THR A 174 -8.04 12.34 20.44
C THR A 174 -6.74 12.85 21.06
N GLU A 175 -6.62 12.79 22.39
CA GLU A 175 -5.48 13.30 23.16
C GLU A 175 -4.57 12.18 23.71
N ASP A 176 -5.12 10.97 23.88
CA ASP A 176 -4.43 9.78 24.40
C ASP A 176 -4.93 8.47 23.76
N GLY A 177 -4.13 7.39 23.81
CA GLY A 177 -4.50 6.07 23.28
C GLY A 177 -4.05 5.80 21.83
N GLU A 178 -4.33 4.58 21.35
CA GLU A 178 -3.82 4.06 20.05
C GLU A 178 -4.38 4.80 18.82
N TRP A 179 -5.49 5.54 18.96
CA TRP A 179 -6.11 6.34 17.89
C TRP A 179 -5.85 7.84 17.99
N ALA A 180 -5.22 8.34 19.07
CA ALA A 180 -4.79 9.73 19.17
C ALA A 180 -3.66 10.06 18.17
N ILE A 181 -2.89 9.05 17.77
CA ILE A 181 -1.87 9.19 16.73
C ILE A 181 -2.54 9.04 15.36
N GLY A 182 -2.26 9.99 14.46
CA GLY A 182 -2.83 10.01 13.10
C GLY A 182 -2.58 8.71 12.32
N SER A 183 -3.51 8.34 11.42
CA SER A 183 -3.42 7.14 10.57
C SER A 183 -2.13 6.99 9.76
N ASN A 184 -1.39 8.08 9.54
CA ASN A 184 -0.08 8.09 8.89
C ASN A 184 1.02 7.37 9.68
N HIS A 185 0.90 7.29 11.02
CA HIS A 185 1.93 6.68 11.87
C HIS A 185 1.51 5.32 12.45
N ARG A 186 0.47 4.69 11.89
CA ARG A 186 -0.09 3.42 12.38
C ARG A 186 -0.01 2.36 11.30
N ILE A 187 0.41 1.15 11.66
CA ILE A 187 0.32 -0.03 10.77
C ILE A 187 -0.84 -0.88 11.28
N GLN A 188 -1.83 -1.16 10.43
CA GLN A 188 -2.99 -1.95 10.82
C GLN A 188 -2.85 -3.37 10.31
N LEU A 189 -3.12 -4.33 11.19
CA LEU A 189 -2.93 -5.74 10.88
C LEU A 189 -4.15 -6.34 10.15
N PRO A 190 -3.97 -7.33 9.27
CA PRO A 190 -2.68 -7.88 8.82
C PRO A 190 -1.93 -6.97 7.83
N ALA A 191 -0.60 -6.98 7.91
CA ALA A 191 0.27 -6.16 7.07
C ALA A 191 1.49 -6.93 6.53
N ILE A 192 1.95 -6.53 5.34
CA ILE A 192 3.16 -7.02 4.70
C ILE A 192 4.10 -5.83 4.47
N VAL A 193 5.30 -5.89 5.02
CA VAL A 193 6.35 -4.89 4.77
C VAL A 193 7.37 -5.48 3.81
N ILE A 194 7.60 -4.83 2.68
CA ILE A 194 8.54 -5.25 1.63
C ILE A 194 9.85 -4.49 1.83
N GLU A 195 10.95 -5.21 1.91
CA GLU A 195 12.30 -4.64 2.03
C GLU A 195 13.22 -5.24 0.97
N SER A 196 13.88 -4.39 0.19
CA SER A 196 14.98 -4.81 -0.66
C SER A 196 16.23 -5.11 0.18
N LEU A 197 16.64 -6.38 0.26
CA LEU A 197 17.78 -6.78 1.08
C LEU A 197 19.11 -6.44 0.37
N PRO A 198 20.19 -6.08 1.09
CA PRO A 198 21.49 -5.75 0.46
C PRO A 198 22.25 -6.99 -0.03
N ARG A 199 21.55 -8.04 -0.47
CA ARG A 199 22.11 -9.29 -0.96
C ARG A 199 21.76 -9.47 -2.43
N SER A 200 22.78 -9.34 -3.27
CA SER A 200 22.67 -9.50 -4.71
C SER A 200 23.79 -10.37 -5.27
N ARG A 201 23.54 -11.02 -6.41
CA ARG A 201 24.53 -11.74 -7.21
C ARG A 201 24.37 -11.34 -8.66
N SER A 202 25.47 -11.21 -9.38
CA SER A 202 25.45 -10.87 -10.80
C SER A 202 26.21 -11.90 -11.62
N PHE A 203 25.63 -12.34 -12.74
CA PHE A 203 26.23 -13.28 -13.68
C PHE A 203 26.23 -12.69 -15.09
N PRO A 204 27.22 -12.96 -15.95
CA PRO A 204 27.18 -12.55 -17.35
C PRO A 204 25.98 -13.15 -18.08
N TYR A 205 25.26 -12.34 -18.86
CA TYR A 205 24.11 -12.82 -19.65
C TYR A 205 24.55 -13.39 -21.01
N GLU A 206 25.36 -12.65 -21.77
CA GLU A 206 25.85 -13.05 -23.09
C GLU A 206 27.30 -12.58 -23.31
N ILE A 207 28.01 -13.24 -24.22
CA ILE A 207 29.40 -12.91 -24.53
C ILE A 207 29.42 -11.69 -25.47
N GLY A 208 30.23 -10.69 -25.11
CA GLY A 208 30.43 -9.50 -25.95
C GLY A 208 29.48 -8.34 -25.66
N SER A 209 28.56 -8.48 -24.70
CA SER A 209 27.79 -7.37 -24.15
C SER A 209 28.13 -7.13 -22.67
N ASN A 210 27.65 -6.00 -22.14
CA ASN A 210 27.79 -5.65 -20.73
C ASN A 210 26.59 -6.13 -19.90
N SER A 211 25.72 -6.94 -20.48
CA SER A 211 24.49 -7.37 -19.84
C SER A 211 24.75 -8.43 -18.76
N LEU A 212 24.09 -8.25 -17.61
CA LEU A 212 24.21 -9.09 -16.43
C LEU A 212 22.83 -9.62 -16.03
N ILE A 213 22.76 -10.88 -15.67
CA ILE A 213 21.68 -11.43 -14.87
C ILE A 213 21.94 -11.01 -13.42
N ILE A 214 21.03 -10.25 -12.84
CA ILE A 214 21.10 -9.81 -11.44
C ILE A 214 20.06 -10.60 -10.65
N GLU A 215 20.54 -11.37 -9.67
CA GLU A 215 19.72 -11.91 -8.60
C GLU A 215 19.65 -10.90 -7.46
N GLN A 216 18.45 -10.62 -6.98
CA GLN A 216 18.19 -9.69 -5.89
C GLN A 216 17.24 -10.33 -4.87
N ASP A 217 17.68 -10.39 -3.61
CA ASP A 217 16.86 -10.92 -2.51
C ASP A 217 15.97 -9.81 -1.93
N ILE A 218 14.72 -10.19 -1.61
CA ILE A 218 13.69 -9.28 -1.10
C ILE A 218 13.03 -9.95 0.10
N GLY A 219 12.96 -9.22 1.20
CA GLY A 219 12.30 -9.62 2.43
C GLY A 219 10.85 -9.15 2.43
N PHE A 220 9.93 -10.04 2.77
CA PHE A 220 8.57 -9.69 3.12
C PHE A 220 8.38 -10.04 4.59
N TYR A 221 8.07 -9.04 5.41
CA TYR A 221 7.75 -9.22 6.82
C TYR A 221 6.24 -9.20 6.97
N ILE A 222 5.68 -10.32 7.45
CA ILE A 222 4.24 -10.51 7.61
C ILE A 222 3.93 -10.36 9.08
N LEU A 223 3.02 -9.42 9.37
CA LEU A 223 2.54 -9.13 10.71
C LEU A 223 1.03 -9.40 10.74
N ALA A 224 0.56 -10.21 11.68
CA ALA A 224 -0.87 -10.46 11.86
C ALA A 224 -1.22 -10.70 13.33
N GLU A 225 -2.50 -10.50 13.67
CA GLU A 225 -3.04 -10.78 15.01
C GLU A 225 -3.37 -12.25 15.22
N ASN A 226 -3.62 -12.99 14.13
CA ASN A 226 -3.96 -14.40 14.16
C ASN A 226 -2.93 -15.21 13.35
N LYS A 227 -2.49 -16.32 13.93
CA LYS A 227 -1.60 -17.31 13.31
C LYS A 227 -2.16 -17.83 11.98
N ASN A 228 -3.49 -17.96 11.87
CA ASN A 228 -4.13 -18.40 10.63
C ASN A 228 -3.89 -17.43 9.48
N ASP A 229 -4.10 -16.13 9.71
CA ASP A 229 -3.94 -15.11 8.66
C ASP A 229 -2.48 -14.95 8.26
N ARG A 230 -1.56 -14.96 9.24
CA ARG A 230 -0.12 -15.01 8.95
C ARG A 230 0.23 -16.20 8.06
N ASN A 231 -0.21 -17.41 8.42
CA ASN A 231 0.12 -18.62 7.66
C ASN A 231 -0.45 -18.57 6.24
N LYS A 232 -1.68 -18.08 6.07
CA LYS A 232 -2.28 -17.87 4.74
C LYS A 232 -1.45 -16.91 3.89
N LEU A 233 -1.01 -15.79 4.47
CA LEU A 233 -0.18 -14.81 3.74
C LEU A 233 1.19 -15.38 3.37
N LEU A 234 1.82 -16.15 4.27
CA LEU A 234 3.06 -16.89 3.97
C LEU A 234 2.87 -17.85 2.80
N ASP A 235 1.76 -18.61 2.79
CA ASP A 235 1.46 -19.55 1.71
C ASP A 235 1.15 -18.84 0.39
N ILE A 236 0.40 -17.74 0.40
CA ILE A 236 0.13 -16.93 -0.81
C ILE A 236 1.43 -16.45 -1.44
N LEU A 237 2.36 -15.93 -0.65
CA LEU A 237 3.67 -15.48 -1.14
C LEU A 237 4.54 -16.65 -1.62
N ARG A 238 4.47 -17.80 -0.94
CA ARG A 238 5.18 -19.02 -1.36
C ARG A 238 4.74 -19.49 -2.74
N LEU A 239 3.45 -19.41 -3.05
CA LEU A 239 2.89 -19.82 -4.34
C LEU A 239 3.34 -18.94 -5.52
N GLN A 240 4.00 -17.80 -5.26
CA GLN A 240 4.55 -16.95 -6.31
C GLN A 240 5.89 -17.46 -6.86
N GLN A 241 6.43 -18.57 -6.33
CA GLN A 241 7.63 -19.19 -6.87
C GLN A 241 7.42 -19.60 -8.34
N ASP A 242 8.45 -19.42 -9.16
CA ASP A 242 8.48 -19.69 -10.59
C ASP A 242 7.53 -18.81 -11.42
N HIS A 243 7.04 -17.72 -10.83
CA HIS A 243 6.20 -16.74 -11.51
C HIS A 243 7.04 -15.64 -12.19
N ASN A 244 6.55 -15.15 -13.34
CA ASN A 244 7.17 -14.06 -14.09
C ASN A 244 6.28 -12.83 -14.02
N ILE A 245 6.81 -11.74 -13.46
CA ILE A 245 6.15 -10.44 -13.42
C ILE A 245 6.82 -9.46 -14.37
N LEU A 246 6.03 -8.60 -15.01
CA LEU A 246 6.55 -7.50 -15.81
C LEU A 246 6.64 -6.26 -14.94
N LEU A 247 7.85 -5.71 -14.80
CA LEU A 247 8.08 -4.48 -14.05
C LEU A 247 7.84 -3.26 -14.93
N PHE A 248 7.43 -2.16 -14.32
CA PHE A 248 7.38 -0.83 -14.91
C PHE A 248 8.50 0.06 -14.34
N ASN A 249 8.86 1.11 -15.09
CA ASN A 249 9.89 2.07 -14.70
C ASN A 249 9.25 3.20 -13.89
N THR A 250 9.60 3.30 -12.61
CA THR A 250 9.06 4.33 -11.70
C THR A 250 9.51 5.74 -12.10
N ASN A 251 10.72 5.90 -12.62
CA ASN A 251 11.26 7.20 -13.03
C ASN A 251 10.49 7.79 -14.20
N THR A 252 10.22 7.00 -15.25
CA THR A 252 9.47 7.49 -16.42
C THR A 252 8.01 7.74 -16.07
N LEU A 253 7.42 6.92 -15.20
CA LEU A 253 6.06 7.14 -14.68
C LEU A 253 5.97 8.45 -13.87
N ALA A 254 6.95 8.71 -13.02
CA ALA A 254 7.05 9.93 -12.21
C ALA A 254 7.26 11.18 -13.08
N GLN A 255 8.18 11.12 -14.06
CA GLN A 255 8.47 12.23 -14.96
C GLN A 255 7.26 12.64 -15.80
N ASN A 256 6.40 11.69 -16.18
CA ASN A 256 5.17 11.94 -16.92
C ASN A 256 3.97 12.31 -16.02
N ASP A 257 4.16 12.37 -14.70
CA ASP A 257 3.14 12.66 -13.69
C ASP A 257 1.91 11.72 -13.78
N LYS A 258 2.13 10.45 -14.13
CA LYS A 258 1.07 9.46 -14.38
C LYS A 258 0.78 8.51 -13.22
N TYR A 259 1.26 8.82 -12.01
CA TYR A 259 0.78 8.14 -10.83
C TYR A 259 -0.74 8.33 -10.65
N PRO A 260 -1.49 7.30 -10.20
CA PRO A 260 -2.95 7.35 -10.16
C PRO A 260 -3.51 8.33 -9.13
N LEU A 261 -2.77 8.51 -8.04
CA LEU A 261 -3.11 9.40 -6.93
C LEU A 261 -2.32 10.71 -7.03
N ASP A 262 -2.93 11.80 -6.60
CA ASP A 262 -2.30 13.09 -6.43
C ASP A 262 -1.55 13.20 -5.09
N TYR A 263 -0.96 14.37 -4.83
CA TYR A 263 -0.22 14.63 -3.59
C TYR A 263 -1.10 14.63 -2.33
N ASN A 264 -2.42 14.81 -2.47
CA ASN A 264 -3.37 14.71 -1.36
C ASN A 264 -3.86 13.26 -1.15
N GLY A 265 -3.45 12.32 -2.01
CA GLY A 265 -3.91 10.94 -2.00
C GLY A 265 -5.28 10.74 -2.64
N ASP A 266 -5.75 11.69 -3.46
CA ASP A 266 -6.99 11.61 -4.22
C ASP A 266 -6.75 11.16 -5.66
N LEU A 267 -7.77 10.61 -6.30
CA LEU A 267 -7.72 10.15 -7.67
C LEU A 267 -7.49 11.32 -8.63
N LYS A 268 -6.48 11.19 -9.49
CA LYS A 268 -6.30 12.10 -10.64
C LYS A 268 -7.38 11.88 -11.69
N ASN A 269 -7.54 12.86 -12.59
CA ASN A 269 -8.37 12.69 -13.77
C ASN A 269 -7.80 11.59 -14.68
N SER A 270 -8.61 10.56 -14.96
CA SER A 270 -8.21 9.37 -15.74
C SER A 270 -7.00 8.64 -15.12
N PRO A 271 -7.15 8.06 -13.92
CA PRO A 271 -6.08 7.33 -13.24
C PRO A 271 -5.73 6.06 -14.03
N LEU A 272 -4.44 5.74 -14.14
CA LEU A 272 -4.00 4.48 -14.76
C LEU A 272 -4.07 3.35 -13.72
N MET A 273 -4.68 2.23 -14.08
CA MET A 273 -4.67 1.05 -13.21
C MET A 273 -3.35 0.27 -13.35
N TYR A 274 -3.07 -0.64 -12.41
CA TYR A 274 -1.81 -1.40 -12.43
C TYR A 274 -1.52 -2.09 -13.79
N PRO A 275 -2.48 -2.78 -14.45
CA PRO A 275 -2.25 -3.36 -15.77
C PRO A 275 -1.87 -2.33 -16.84
N ASP A 276 -2.48 -1.15 -16.81
CA ASP A 276 -2.19 -0.06 -17.76
C ASP A 276 -0.80 0.53 -17.52
N ILE A 277 -0.40 0.68 -16.26
CA ILE A 277 0.94 1.16 -15.90
C ILE A 277 2.00 0.18 -16.39
N VAL A 278 1.82 -1.12 -16.12
CA VAL A 278 2.76 -2.17 -16.52
C VAL A 278 2.95 -2.24 -18.03
N THR A 279 1.87 -2.05 -18.80
CA THR A 279 1.90 -2.08 -20.27
C THR A 279 2.43 -0.80 -20.91
N GLN A 280 2.11 0.37 -20.37
CA GLN A 280 2.53 1.67 -20.93
C GLN A 280 3.94 2.09 -20.49
N TYR A 281 4.37 1.71 -19.28
CA TYR A 281 5.65 2.10 -18.67
C TYR A 281 6.57 0.90 -18.47
N THR A 282 6.49 -0.10 -19.36
CA THR A 282 7.24 -1.34 -19.26
C THR A 282 8.75 -1.10 -19.10
N TRP A 283 9.36 -1.84 -18.18
CA TRP A 283 10.79 -1.81 -17.91
C TRP A 283 11.45 -3.15 -18.25
N ARG A 284 11.31 -4.14 -17.36
CA ARG A 284 12.03 -5.42 -17.43
C ARG A 284 11.15 -6.55 -16.92
N LYS A 285 11.38 -7.76 -17.41
CA LYS A 285 10.79 -8.96 -16.83
C LYS A 285 11.57 -9.36 -15.58
N CYS A 286 10.86 -9.73 -14.53
CA CYS A 286 11.39 -10.20 -13.27
C CYS A 286 10.87 -11.61 -13.02
N TRP A 287 11.79 -12.55 -12.87
CA TRP A 287 11.46 -13.94 -12.56
C TRP A 287 11.64 -14.19 -11.06
N ILE A 288 10.61 -14.74 -10.43
CA ILE A 288 10.67 -15.14 -9.02
C ILE A 288 11.26 -16.55 -8.94
N LYS A 289 12.57 -16.62 -8.71
CA LYS A 289 13.34 -17.86 -8.78
C LYS A 289 13.15 -18.79 -7.59
N ASN A 290 13.11 -18.22 -6.38
CA ASN A 290 13.01 -19.02 -5.17
C ASN A 290 12.28 -18.24 -4.07
N VAL A 291 11.47 -18.94 -3.28
CA VAL A 291 10.74 -18.38 -2.15
C VAL A 291 10.98 -19.25 -0.92
N ASN A 292 11.62 -18.67 0.10
CA ASN A 292 11.92 -19.36 1.36
C ASN A 292 11.15 -18.71 2.51
N LEU A 293 10.57 -19.54 3.39
CA LEU A 293 9.86 -19.09 4.58
C LEU A 293 10.78 -19.17 5.80
N PHE A 294 10.70 -18.17 6.67
CA PHE A 294 11.40 -18.10 7.94
C PHE A 294 10.40 -17.78 9.04
N GLU A 295 10.57 -18.44 10.18
CA GLU A 295 9.86 -18.08 11.40
C GLU A 295 10.60 -16.93 12.09
N LEU A 296 9.84 -15.98 12.60
CA LEU A 296 10.33 -14.89 13.43
C LEU A 296 9.78 -15.06 14.84
N ASP A 297 10.62 -14.81 15.83
CA ASP A 297 10.19 -14.81 17.23
C ASP A 297 9.13 -13.72 17.43
N SER A 298 8.00 -14.14 17.98
CA SER A 298 6.89 -13.24 18.25
C SER A 298 7.12 -12.55 19.58
N PRO A 299 7.29 -11.21 19.62
CA PRO A 299 7.59 -10.49 20.86
C PRO A 299 6.40 -10.43 21.82
N ASN A 300 5.19 -10.70 21.33
CA ASN A 300 3.95 -10.70 22.09
C ASN A 300 3.09 -11.90 21.64
N PRO A 301 2.42 -12.63 22.55
CA PRO A 301 1.52 -13.73 22.19
C PRO A 301 0.41 -13.37 21.21
N ASN A 302 -0.02 -12.10 21.18
CA ASN A 302 -1.08 -11.60 20.28
C ASN A 302 -0.54 -11.04 18.95
N LEU A 303 0.78 -11.07 18.74
CA LEU A 303 1.41 -10.60 17.51
C LEU A 303 2.16 -11.76 16.86
N HIS A 304 1.63 -12.26 15.76
CA HIS A 304 2.26 -13.33 15.00
C HIS A 304 3.04 -12.77 13.82
N GLN A 305 4.32 -13.14 13.77
CA GLN A 305 5.23 -12.69 12.71
C GLN A 305 5.75 -13.86 11.88
N GLY A 306 6.12 -13.56 10.64
CA GLY A 306 6.82 -14.47 9.74
C GLY A 306 7.54 -13.69 8.66
N MET A 307 8.56 -14.29 8.05
CA MET A 307 9.31 -13.65 6.98
C MET A 307 9.32 -14.56 5.74
N VAL A 308 9.13 -13.95 4.57
CA VAL A 308 9.41 -14.60 3.29
C VAL A 308 10.62 -13.94 2.65
N ARG A 309 11.60 -14.72 2.26
CA ARG A 309 12.68 -14.26 1.38
C ARG A 309 12.44 -14.74 -0.03
N MET A 310 12.25 -13.80 -0.94
CA MET A 310 12.10 -14.04 -2.35
C MET A 310 13.39 -13.67 -3.08
N THR A 311 13.94 -14.58 -3.88
CA THR A 311 15.05 -14.28 -4.79
C THR A 311 14.46 -13.99 -6.16
N THR A 312 14.65 -12.75 -6.63
CA THR A 312 14.20 -12.29 -7.94
C THR A 312 15.37 -12.25 -8.90
N GLU A 313 15.13 -12.52 -10.18
CA GLU A 313 16.13 -12.51 -11.25
C GLU A 313 15.70 -11.55 -12.35
N ILE A 314 16.58 -10.61 -12.71
CA ILE A 314 16.33 -9.58 -13.73
C ILE A 314 17.56 -9.45 -14.64
N ILE A 315 17.33 -9.24 -15.93
CA ILE A 315 18.41 -8.94 -16.88
C ILE A 315 18.67 -7.44 -16.86
N SER A 316 19.89 -7.04 -16.54
CA SER A 316 20.37 -5.66 -16.63
C SER A 316 21.29 -5.48 -17.82
N ASN A 317 21.02 -4.44 -18.62
CA ASN A 317 21.89 -3.97 -19.69
C ASN A 317 22.67 -2.74 -19.21
#